data_AF-A0A1Q7E3Z9-F1
#
_entry.id   AF-A0A1Q7E3Z9-F1
#
_cell.length_a   1.000
_cell.length_b   1.000
_cell.length_c   1.000
_cell.angle_alpha   90.00
_cell.angle_beta   90.00
_cell.angle_gamma   90.00
#
_symmetry.space_group_name_H-M   'P 1'
#
loop_
_entity.id
_entity.type
_entity.pdbx_description
1 polymer ?
#
loop_
_entity_poly.entity_id
_entity_poly.type
_entity_poly.pdbx_seq_one_letter_code
_entity_poly.pdbx_strand_id
1 'polypeptide(L)'
;MGTNFTAASRRHGADATIARDFAYNLLQSVEPYGVMFGFGDNDTFPVWYLQEVEGVRQDVTPINLSLANLDWYLRQLAARPTRAFDAAHAPAAYRGLASAQPPPGPTLPLTERDIEGMQPVELGQDGLFRSTGVELLFRKGQRLLTADQVILYTIATDPSRPVTFGVSSGRGSWLGLDPYLLFQGLVFKVVPRADTTRRLVRGLQGTMVDSARTRMLVDSVFQFGRLFGHDSLELEPAAQQVATSFSAAFLELGNAAAVRGDQRRTLEYLRRAYHLNPSQPLAAIIRRVETQGVQSLFSR
;
A
#
# COMPACT_ATOMS: atom_id res chain seq x y z
N MET A 1 30.94 -5.78 25.43
CA MET A 1 31.16 -5.72 23.97
C MET A 1 30.14 -6.64 23.33
N GLY A 2 29.30 -6.13 22.44
CA GLY A 2 28.26 -6.93 21.79
C GLY A 2 27.20 -6.04 21.17
N THR A 3 27.58 -5.24 20.18
CA THR A 3 26.58 -4.59 19.32
C THR A 3 25.87 -5.68 18.53
N ASN A 4 24.53 -5.60 18.39
CA ASN A 4 23.70 -6.50 17.57
C ASN A 4 24.02 -6.45 16.06
N PHE A 5 25.14 -5.84 15.66
CA PHE A 5 25.52 -5.58 14.28
C PHE A 5 25.60 -6.86 13.44
N THR A 6 26.13 -7.96 13.99
CA THR A 6 26.20 -9.24 13.29
C THR A 6 24.81 -9.88 13.12
N ALA A 7 23.94 -9.77 14.12
CA ALA A 7 22.55 -10.23 14.04
C ALA A 7 21.68 -9.36 13.10
N ALA A 8 22.05 -8.09 12.91
CA ALA A 8 21.41 -7.15 11.98
C ALA A 8 22.09 -7.10 10.60
N SER A 9 23.10 -7.94 10.35
CA SER A 9 23.83 -7.94 9.08
C SER A 9 22.98 -8.58 7.99
N ARG A 10 22.40 -7.73 7.13
CA ARG A 10 21.60 -8.14 5.96
C ARG A 10 22.45 -8.29 4.70
N ARG A 11 23.75 -8.50 4.81
CA ARG A 11 24.64 -8.53 3.63
C ARG A 11 24.47 -9.79 2.78
N HIS A 12 24.10 -10.92 3.39
CA HIS A 12 24.21 -12.23 2.76
C HIS A 12 22.96 -13.12 2.85
N GLY A 13 21.96 -12.77 3.67
CA GLY A 13 20.72 -13.55 3.85
C GLY A 13 19.70 -13.39 2.71
N ALA A 14 18.69 -14.26 2.66
CA ALA A 14 17.62 -14.19 1.66
C ALA A 14 16.86 -12.84 1.68
N ASP A 15 16.90 -12.17 2.83
CA ASP A 15 16.35 -10.86 3.15
C ASP A 15 17.26 -9.69 2.78
N ALA A 16 18.43 -9.92 2.19
CA ALA A 16 19.44 -8.88 1.96
C ALA A 16 18.91 -7.65 1.20
N THR A 17 17.97 -7.87 0.28
CA THR A 17 17.34 -6.82 -0.54
C THR A 17 15.93 -6.50 -0.10
N ILE A 18 15.40 -7.11 0.96
CA ILE A 18 13.96 -7.10 1.28
C ILE A 18 13.38 -5.70 1.43
N ALA A 19 14.09 -4.80 2.11
CA ALA A 19 13.64 -3.43 2.34
C ALA A 19 13.59 -2.64 1.02
N ARG A 20 14.59 -2.83 0.16
CA ARG A 20 14.65 -2.21 -1.17
C ARG A 20 13.54 -2.76 -2.07
N ASP A 21 13.38 -4.08 -2.11
CA ASP A 21 12.37 -4.75 -2.93
C ASP A 21 10.95 -4.38 -2.47
N PHE A 22 10.74 -4.21 -1.16
CA PHE A 22 9.46 -3.78 -0.61
C PHE A 22 9.11 -2.36 -1.03
N ALA A 23 10.03 -1.42 -0.85
CA ALA A 23 9.84 -0.05 -1.30
C ALA A 23 9.64 0.04 -2.82
N TYR A 24 10.37 -0.76 -3.60
CA TYR A 24 10.20 -0.83 -5.05
C TYR A 24 8.78 -1.27 -5.38
N ASN A 25 8.32 -2.39 -4.82
CA ASN A 25 6.98 -2.93 -5.08
C ASN A 25 5.88 -1.98 -4.60
N LEU A 26 6.09 -1.30 -3.48
CA LEU A 26 5.17 -0.31 -2.94
C LEU A 26 5.02 0.87 -3.92
N LEU A 27 6.14 1.47 -4.36
CA LEU A 27 6.14 2.53 -5.38
C LEU A 27 5.48 2.07 -6.68
N GLN A 28 5.76 0.85 -7.16
CA GLN A 28 5.15 0.32 -8.36
C GLN A 28 3.67 -0.03 -8.23
N SER A 29 3.11 -0.04 -7.02
CA SER A 29 1.67 -0.23 -6.80
C SER A 29 0.87 1.06 -6.93
N VAL A 30 1.55 2.21 -6.88
CA VAL A 30 0.95 3.54 -6.96
C VAL A 30 0.91 4.00 -8.43
N GLU A 31 -0.23 4.50 -8.88
CA GLU A 31 -0.39 5.08 -10.21
C GLU A 31 0.44 6.39 -10.35
N PRO A 32 0.73 6.83 -11.59
CA PRO A 32 1.54 8.02 -11.81
C PRO A 32 1.02 9.27 -11.07
N TYR A 33 1.95 10.05 -10.54
CA TYR A 33 1.68 11.28 -9.77
C TYR A 33 0.82 11.09 -8.49
N GLY A 34 0.62 9.85 -8.07
CA GLY A 34 -0.16 9.51 -6.89
C GLY A 34 0.50 9.90 -5.56
N VAL A 35 -0.34 10.01 -4.53
CA VAL A 35 0.05 10.14 -3.13
C VAL A 35 -0.01 8.77 -2.47
N MET A 36 1.00 8.46 -1.67
CA MET A 36 1.08 7.24 -0.89
C MET A 36 1.30 7.55 0.57
N PHE A 37 0.26 7.40 1.38
CA PHE A 37 0.36 7.46 2.83
C PHE A 37 0.99 6.17 3.37
N GLY A 38 2.14 6.31 4.02
CA GLY A 38 2.88 5.22 4.66
C GLY A 38 2.86 5.35 6.18
N PHE A 39 3.06 4.22 6.87
CA PHE A 39 3.14 4.18 8.32
C PHE A 39 4.53 3.72 8.78
N GLY A 40 5.22 4.62 9.49
CA GLY A 40 6.52 4.31 10.09
C GLY A 40 7.65 4.13 9.09
N ASP A 41 8.72 3.52 9.57
CA ASP A 41 10.04 3.59 8.93
C ASP A 41 10.15 2.72 7.68
N ASN A 42 9.48 1.55 7.68
CA ASN A 42 9.51 0.58 6.58
C ASN A 42 8.91 1.12 5.28
N ASP A 43 7.94 2.04 5.39
CA ASP A 43 7.27 2.68 4.25
C ASP A 43 7.91 4.00 3.84
N THR A 44 8.94 4.45 4.58
CA THR A 44 9.47 5.81 4.46
C THR A 44 10.92 5.78 4.00
N PHE A 45 11.83 5.22 4.79
CA PHE A 45 13.26 5.37 4.51
C PHE A 45 13.73 4.59 3.28
N PRO A 46 13.33 3.31 3.07
CA PRO A 46 13.71 2.61 1.85
C PRO A 46 13.06 3.23 0.61
N VAL A 47 11.87 3.80 0.74
CA VAL A 47 11.18 4.54 -0.33
C VAL A 47 11.93 5.82 -0.70
N TRP A 48 12.32 6.64 0.29
CA TRP A 48 13.12 7.84 0.05
C TRP A 48 14.48 7.51 -0.56
N TYR A 49 15.14 6.45 -0.10
CA TYR A 49 16.39 5.99 -0.70
C TYR A 49 16.19 5.65 -2.18
N LEU A 50 15.18 4.85 -2.54
CA LEU A 50 14.88 4.53 -3.93
C LEU A 50 14.59 5.76 -4.79
N GLN A 51 13.85 6.73 -4.25
CA GLN A 51 13.50 7.94 -4.99
C GLN A 51 14.68 8.89 -5.16
N GLU A 52 15.40 9.19 -4.08
CA GLU A 52 16.40 10.27 -4.08
C GLU A 52 17.80 9.79 -4.48
N VAL A 53 18.11 8.50 -4.31
CA VAL A 53 19.41 7.92 -4.69
C VAL A 53 19.31 7.11 -5.98
N GLU A 54 18.29 6.25 -6.12
CA GLU A 54 18.16 5.37 -7.30
C GLU A 54 17.23 5.93 -8.40
N GLY A 55 16.57 7.07 -8.16
CA GLY A 55 15.71 7.71 -9.16
C GLY A 55 14.41 6.98 -9.48
N VAL A 56 13.99 6.02 -8.67
CA VAL A 56 12.81 5.18 -8.95
C VAL A 56 11.52 5.92 -8.58
N ARG A 57 10.58 6.02 -9.53
CA ARG A 57 9.20 6.54 -9.31
C ARG A 57 9.17 7.84 -8.51
N GLN A 58 10.05 8.77 -8.89
CA GLN A 58 10.17 10.09 -8.29
C GLN A 58 8.89 10.94 -8.38
N ASP A 59 7.97 10.57 -9.28
CA ASP A 59 6.64 11.14 -9.48
C ASP A 59 5.66 10.87 -8.33
N VAL A 60 5.85 9.78 -7.59
CA VAL A 60 5.01 9.42 -6.44
C VAL A 60 5.38 10.29 -5.25
N THR A 61 4.38 10.76 -4.50
CA THR A 61 4.59 11.53 -3.27
C THR A 61 4.32 10.66 -2.05
N PRO A 62 5.36 10.09 -1.41
CA PRO A 62 5.19 9.38 -0.15
C PRO A 62 4.96 10.37 1.00
N ILE A 63 3.97 10.09 1.84
CA ILE A 63 3.67 10.88 3.04
C ILE A 63 3.69 9.95 4.25
N ASN A 64 4.67 10.12 5.12
CA ASN A 64 4.70 9.44 6.40
C ASN A 64 3.66 10.06 7.35
N LEU A 65 2.70 9.26 7.80
CA LEU A 65 1.61 9.73 8.67
C LEU A 65 2.07 10.21 10.05
N SER A 66 3.17 9.67 10.60
CA SER A 66 3.74 10.14 11.86
C SER A 66 4.36 11.52 11.69
N LEU A 67 5.14 11.73 10.62
CA LEU A 67 5.77 13.01 10.29
C LEU A 67 4.75 14.06 9.85
N ALA A 68 3.63 13.64 9.24
CA ALA A 68 2.52 14.52 8.86
C ALA A 68 1.87 15.26 10.03
N ASN A 69 2.22 14.94 11.27
CA ASN A 69 1.81 15.72 12.44
C ASN A 69 2.73 16.89 12.79
N LEU A 70 3.81 17.09 12.03
CA LEU A 70 4.85 18.08 12.32
C LEU A 70 4.87 19.17 11.25
N ASP A 71 4.75 20.44 11.65
CA ASP A 71 4.68 21.58 10.73
C ASP A 71 5.86 21.64 9.76
N TRP A 72 7.07 21.32 10.21
CA TRP A 72 8.27 21.33 9.36
C TRP A 72 8.13 20.36 8.19
N TYR A 73 7.47 19.22 8.40
CA TYR A 73 7.26 18.21 7.37
C TYR A 73 6.17 18.66 6.40
N LEU A 74 5.11 19.31 6.89
CA LEU A 74 4.09 19.91 6.03
C LEU A 74 4.68 21.01 5.14
N ARG A 75 5.56 21.86 5.68
CA ARG A 75 6.31 22.86 4.90
C ARG A 75 7.19 22.21 3.84
N GLN A 76 7.84 21.09 4.17
CA GLN A 76 8.63 20.33 3.19
C GLN A 76 7.75 19.77 2.07
N LEU A 77 6.57 19.24 2.37
CA LEU A 77 5.61 18.76 1.38
C LEU A 77 5.08 19.90 0.50
N ALA A 78 4.80 21.06 1.10
CA ALA A 78 4.35 22.27 0.40
C ALA A 78 5.38 22.84 -0.57
N ALA A 79 6.67 22.76 -0.20
CA ALA A 79 7.76 23.25 -1.04
C ALA A 79 8.21 22.23 -2.11
N ARG A 80 7.82 20.96 -2.00
CA ARG A 80 8.30 19.88 -2.88
C ARG A 80 7.60 19.94 -4.24
N PRO A 81 8.33 20.19 -5.35
CA PRO A 81 7.72 20.19 -6.68
C PRO A 81 7.32 18.77 -7.10
N THR A 82 6.25 18.65 -7.88
CA THR A 82 5.94 17.38 -8.55
C THR A 82 7.00 17.08 -9.62
N ARG A 83 7.59 15.88 -9.55
CA ARG A 83 8.64 15.42 -10.49
C ARG A 83 8.03 14.66 -11.65
N ALA A 84 8.72 14.64 -12.79
CA ALA A 84 8.25 14.01 -14.02
C ALA A 84 8.05 12.49 -13.86
N PHE A 85 7.08 11.96 -14.59
CA PHE A 85 6.82 10.52 -14.66
C PHE A 85 7.71 9.87 -15.72
N ASP A 86 8.56 8.94 -15.30
CA ASP A 86 9.42 8.15 -16.19
C ASP A 86 8.65 6.94 -16.75
N ALA A 87 7.98 7.14 -17.88
CA ALA A 87 7.24 6.09 -18.56
C ALA A 87 8.14 4.95 -19.08
N ALA A 88 9.44 5.18 -19.32
CA ALA A 88 10.33 4.16 -19.87
C ALA A 88 10.58 3.05 -18.83
N HIS A 89 10.82 3.44 -17.57
CA HIS A 89 11.11 2.52 -16.47
C HIS A 89 9.88 2.17 -15.62
N ALA A 90 8.72 2.75 -15.89
CA ALA A 90 7.47 2.40 -15.23
C ALA A 90 6.85 1.08 -15.74
N PRO A 91 6.02 0.40 -14.92
CA PRO A 91 5.19 -0.72 -15.34
C PRO A 91 4.45 -0.43 -16.64
N ALA A 92 4.40 -1.43 -17.54
CA ALA A 92 3.79 -1.27 -18.86
C ALA A 92 2.34 -0.73 -18.79
N ALA A 93 1.60 -1.11 -17.75
CA ALA A 93 0.24 -0.64 -17.52
C ALA A 93 0.12 0.87 -17.24
N TYR A 94 1.20 1.55 -16.90
CA TYR A 94 1.21 2.97 -16.54
C TYR A 94 1.70 3.89 -17.65
N ARG A 95 2.36 3.35 -18.69
CA ARG A 95 2.98 4.14 -19.76
C ARG A 95 2.01 5.03 -20.54
N GLY A 96 0.73 4.67 -20.57
CA GLY A 96 -0.33 5.45 -21.21
C GLY A 96 -1.29 6.15 -20.23
N LEU A 97 -1.04 6.10 -18.92
CA LEU A 97 -1.96 6.66 -17.92
C LEU A 97 -1.70 8.13 -17.59
N ALA A 98 -0.50 8.65 -17.90
CA ALA A 98 -0.12 9.99 -17.47
C ALA A 98 0.69 10.72 -18.55
N SER A 99 0.57 12.04 -18.56
CA SER A 99 1.46 12.91 -19.31
C SER A 99 2.90 12.72 -18.82
N ALA A 100 3.89 12.96 -19.70
CA ALA A 100 5.28 13.09 -19.27
C ALA A 100 5.52 14.40 -18.50
N GLN A 101 4.70 15.43 -18.75
CA GLN A 101 4.79 16.71 -18.04
C GLN A 101 4.11 16.60 -16.67
N PRO A 102 4.83 16.93 -15.59
CA PRO A 102 4.26 16.90 -14.25
C PRO A 102 3.11 17.91 -14.10
N PRO A 103 2.08 17.60 -13.30
CA PRO A 103 1.12 18.58 -12.83
C PRO A 103 1.84 19.82 -12.25
N PRO A 104 1.33 21.03 -12.50
CA PRO A 104 1.96 22.24 -12.00
C PRO A 104 1.88 22.32 -10.47
N GLY A 105 2.93 22.84 -9.85
CA GLY A 105 2.99 23.09 -8.41
C GLY A 105 3.36 21.86 -7.58
N PRO A 106 3.27 21.98 -6.25
CA PRO A 106 3.49 20.88 -5.32
C PRO A 106 2.27 19.96 -5.25
N THR A 107 2.51 18.69 -4.89
CA THR A 107 1.43 17.70 -4.69
C THR A 107 0.46 18.09 -3.58
N LEU A 108 0.95 18.79 -2.55
CA LEU A 108 0.15 19.36 -1.47
C LEU A 108 0.42 20.86 -1.38
N PRO A 109 -0.40 21.70 -2.04
CA PRO A 109 -0.21 23.16 -2.07
C PRO A 109 -0.68 23.83 -0.78
N LEU A 110 -0.14 23.39 0.37
CA LEU A 110 -0.44 23.97 1.68
C LEU A 110 0.23 25.36 1.81
N THR A 111 -0.54 26.35 2.24
CA THR A 111 -0.01 27.65 2.66
C THR A 111 0.45 27.60 4.12
N GLU A 112 1.26 28.56 4.57
CA GLU A 112 1.61 28.68 6.00
C GLU A 112 0.36 28.79 6.88
N ARG A 113 -0.69 29.48 6.41
CA ARG A 113 -1.97 29.57 7.12
C ARG A 113 -2.68 28.22 7.24
N ASP A 114 -2.61 27.38 6.20
CA ASP A 114 -3.17 26.03 6.27
C ASP A 114 -2.42 25.19 7.31
N ILE A 115 -1.08 25.26 7.30
CA ILE A 115 -0.21 24.52 8.23
C ILE A 115 -0.46 24.96 9.68
N GLU A 116 -0.48 26.27 9.94
CA GLU A 116 -0.78 26.82 11.27
C GLU A 116 -2.20 26.43 11.74
N GLY A 117 -3.15 26.32 10.80
CA GLY A 117 -4.52 25.90 11.09
C GLY A 117 -4.70 24.39 11.32
N MET A 118 -3.81 23.56 10.77
CA MET A 118 -3.87 22.10 10.90
C MET A 118 -3.31 21.62 12.24
N GLN A 119 -4.05 21.87 13.31
CA GLN A 119 -3.72 21.43 14.67
C GLN A 119 -4.64 20.30 15.13
N PRO A 120 -4.19 19.40 16.02
CA PRO A 120 -5.06 18.37 16.56
C PRO A 120 -6.30 18.98 17.22
N VAL A 121 -7.49 18.56 16.78
CA VAL A 121 -8.75 19.15 17.21
C VAL A 121 -9.70 18.09 17.74
N GLU A 122 -10.34 18.36 18.87
CA GLU A 122 -11.49 17.59 19.32
C GLU A 122 -12.77 18.25 18.78
N LEU A 123 -13.60 17.47 18.09
CA LEU A 123 -14.78 18.01 17.42
C LEU A 123 -15.86 18.38 18.44
N GLY A 124 -16.24 19.66 18.48
CA GLY A 124 -17.32 20.15 19.36
C GLY A 124 -18.73 19.70 18.96
N GLN A 125 -18.90 19.21 17.73
CA GLN A 125 -20.16 18.74 17.16
C GLN A 125 -19.91 17.66 16.11
N ASP A 126 -20.97 16.92 15.74
CA ASP A 126 -20.91 16.01 14.60
C ASP A 126 -20.54 16.79 13.32
N GLY A 127 -19.63 16.23 12.53
CA GLY A 127 -19.12 16.81 11.30
C GLY A 127 -19.24 15.83 10.14
N LEU A 128 -19.40 16.33 8.92
CA LEU A 128 -19.46 15.52 7.73
C LEU A 128 -18.45 16.02 6.71
N PHE A 129 -17.51 15.16 6.34
CA PHE A 129 -16.61 15.40 5.21
C PHE A 129 -17.22 14.81 3.94
N ARG A 130 -17.22 15.59 2.86
CA ARG A 130 -17.63 15.15 1.52
C ARG A 130 -16.61 15.61 0.49
N SER A 131 -16.05 14.66 -0.26
CA SER A 131 -15.26 14.94 -1.46
C SER A 131 -15.39 13.80 -2.44
N THR A 132 -15.71 14.10 -3.70
CA THR A 132 -15.58 13.16 -4.84
C THR A 132 -16.22 11.78 -4.59
N GLY A 133 -17.39 11.73 -3.94
CA GLY A 133 -18.08 10.46 -3.64
C GLY A 133 -17.58 9.71 -2.39
N VAL A 134 -16.62 10.28 -1.65
CA VAL A 134 -16.30 9.91 -0.27
C VAL A 134 -17.18 10.74 0.67
N GLU A 135 -17.88 10.06 1.57
CA GLU A 135 -18.56 10.68 2.71
C GLU A 135 -18.05 10.06 4.02
N LEU A 136 -17.53 10.89 4.93
CA LEU A 136 -17.06 10.46 6.24
C LEU A 136 -17.78 11.24 7.34
N LEU A 137 -18.42 10.51 8.24
CA LEU A 137 -19.10 11.06 9.40
C LEU A 137 -18.15 11.06 10.60
N PHE A 138 -17.91 12.25 11.14
CA PHE A 138 -17.15 12.44 12.35
C PHE A 138 -18.08 12.79 13.50
N ARG A 139 -17.85 12.19 14.66
CA ARG A 139 -18.73 12.39 15.82
C ARG A 139 -18.18 13.47 16.75
N LYS A 140 -19.08 14.16 17.43
CA LYS A 140 -18.72 15.01 18.58
C LYS A 140 -17.82 14.24 19.55
N GLY A 141 -16.75 14.88 20.01
CA GLY A 141 -15.75 14.31 20.91
C GLY A 141 -14.68 13.47 20.20
N GLN A 142 -14.81 13.21 18.89
CA GLN A 142 -13.74 12.57 18.13
C GLN A 142 -12.56 13.55 17.98
N ARG A 143 -11.36 13.05 18.24
CA ARG A 143 -10.11 13.78 18.03
C ARG A 143 -9.59 13.51 16.63
N LEU A 144 -9.37 14.56 15.84
CA LEU A 144 -8.66 14.52 14.57
C LEU A 144 -7.22 14.99 14.79
N LEU A 145 -6.27 14.18 14.37
CA LEU A 145 -4.87 14.56 14.32
C LEU A 145 -4.60 15.44 13.10
N THR A 146 -3.44 16.09 13.10
CA THR A 146 -2.98 16.86 11.94
C THR A 146 -2.84 15.95 10.71
N ALA A 147 -2.30 14.73 10.87
CA ALA A 147 -2.22 13.76 9.79
C ALA A 147 -3.59 13.38 9.19
N ASP A 148 -4.64 13.29 10.01
CA ASP A 148 -6.01 13.03 9.54
C ASP A 148 -6.49 14.17 8.63
N GLN A 149 -6.22 15.41 9.04
CA GLN A 149 -6.55 16.60 8.26
C GLN A 149 -5.77 16.65 6.94
N VAL A 150 -4.51 16.22 6.93
CA VAL A 150 -3.71 16.10 5.70
C VAL A 150 -4.32 15.07 4.73
N ILE A 151 -4.79 13.92 5.23
CA ILE A 151 -5.51 12.93 4.40
C ILE A 151 -6.74 13.58 3.76
N LEU A 152 -7.59 14.24 4.58
CA LEU A 152 -8.82 14.88 4.11
C LEU A 152 -8.53 15.99 3.09
N TYR A 153 -7.52 16.83 3.36
CA TYR A 153 -7.07 17.89 2.47
C TYR A 153 -6.59 17.32 1.13
N THR A 154 -5.81 16.24 1.17
CA THR A 154 -5.31 15.57 -0.04
C THR A 154 -6.46 15.08 -0.92
N ILE A 155 -7.46 14.43 -0.32
CA ILE A 155 -8.64 13.91 -1.03
C ILE A 155 -9.53 15.05 -1.56
N ALA A 156 -9.58 16.19 -0.88
CA ALA A 156 -10.40 17.34 -1.28
C ALA A 156 -9.76 18.19 -2.38
N THR A 157 -8.43 18.32 -2.39
CA THR A 157 -7.72 19.30 -3.23
C THR A 157 -7.65 18.89 -4.69
N ASP A 158 -7.37 17.61 -4.98
CA ASP A 158 -7.25 17.09 -6.34
C ASP A 158 -7.98 15.76 -6.47
N PRO A 159 -9.29 15.79 -6.81
CA PRO A 159 -10.11 14.60 -7.03
C PRO A 159 -9.56 13.60 -8.06
N SER A 160 -8.71 14.06 -8.98
CA SER A 160 -8.14 13.22 -10.03
C SER A 160 -6.90 12.46 -9.56
N ARG A 161 -6.29 12.89 -8.46
CA ARG A 161 -5.05 12.32 -7.95
C ARG A 161 -5.29 10.97 -7.29
N PRO A 162 -4.51 9.94 -7.66
CA PRO A 162 -4.54 8.68 -6.93
C PRO A 162 -4.10 8.90 -5.48
N VAL A 163 -5.01 8.70 -4.53
CA VAL A 163 -4.70 8.69 -3.09
C VAL A 163 -4.65 7.24 -2.62
N THR A 164 -3.51 6.84 -2.06
CA THR A 164 -3.26 5.45 -1.67
C THR A 164 -2.67 5.36 -0.27
N PHE A 165 -2.85 4.21 0.36
CA PHE A 165 -2.30 3.85 1.66
C PHE A 165 -1.47 2.57 1.52
N GLY A 166 -0.26 2.52 2.08
CA GLY A 166 0.60 1.34 2.01
C GLY A 166 -0.02 0.12 2.69
N VAL A 167 0.29 -1.11 2.26
CA VAL A 167 -0.29 -2.34 2.82
C VAL A 167 -0.01 -2.53 4.33
N SER A 168 1.08 -1.92 4.81
CA SER A 168 1.53 -1.84 6.20
C SER A 168 0.76 -0.81 7.02
N SER A 169 0.05 0.12 6.38
CA SER A 169 -0.88 1.00 7.07
C SER A 169 -2.10 0.18 7.48
N GLY A 170 -2.22 -0.11 8.77
CA GLY A 170 -3.37 -0.84 9.30
C GLY A 170 -4.66 -0.02 9.20
N ARG A 171 -5.81 -0.68 9.39
CA ARG A 171 -7.14 -0.04 9.39
C ARG A 171 -7.25 1.21 10.28
N GLY A 172 -6.50 1.24 11.38
CA GLY A 172 -6.46 2.39 12.29
C GLY A 172 -5.96 3.68 11.64
N SER A 173 -5.30 3.61 10.49
CA SER A 173 -4.74 4.76 9.77
C SER A 173 -5.62 5.27 8.62
N TRP A 174 -6.77 4.64 8.36
CA TRP A 174 -7.58 4.94 7.17
C TRP A 174 -8.71 5.95 7.42
N LEU A 175 -8.87 6.47 8.64
CA LEU A 175 -9.88 7.50 8.95
C LEU A 175 -11.33 7.09 8.58
N GLY A 176 -11.63 5.78 8.60
CA GLY A 176 -12.93 5.23 8.19
C GLY A 176 -13.13 5.13 6.68
N LEU A 177 -12.07 5.28 5.88
CA LEU A 177 -12.13 5.15 4.43
C LEU A 177 -12.33 3.70 3.95
N ASP A 178 -12.32 2.69 4.82
CA ASP A 178 -12.43 1.26 4.48
C ASP A 178 -13.45 0.95 3.36
N PRO A 179 -14.68 1.52 3.35
CA PRO A 179 -15.67 1.25 2.31
C PRO A 179 -15.29 1.77 0.92
N TYR A 180 -14.37 2.73 0.87
CA TYR A 180 -13.88 3.39 -0.33
C TYR A 180 -12.50 2.87 -0.78
N LEU A 181 -11.95 1.84 -0.12
CA LEU A 181 -10.62 1.32 -0.45
C LEU A 181 -10.67 0.14 -1.43
N LEU A 182 -9.78 0.23 -2.41
CA LEU A 182 -9.48 -0.80 -3.39
C LEU A 182 -8.05 -1.28 -3.17
N PHE A 183 -7.87 -2.55 -2.81
CA PHE A 183 -6.55 -3.17 -2.77
C PHE A 183 -6.02 -3.43 -4.17
N GLN A 184 -4.80 -2.97 -4.44
CA GLN A 184 -4.04 -3.24 -5.67
C GLN A 184 -2.54 -3.34 -5.36
N GLY A 185 -1.89 -4.43 -5.79
CA GLY A 185 -0.47 -4.64 -5.52
C GLY A 185 -0.18 -4.71 -4.02
N LEU A 186 0.46 -3.67 -3.47
CA LEU A 186 0.74 -3.48 -2.04
C LEU A 186 0.17 -2.17 -1.48
N VAL A 187 -0.86 -1.61 -2.11
CA VAL A 187 -1.53 -0.40 -1.60
C VAL A 187 -3.05 -0.54 -1.61
N PHE A 188 -3.70 0.27 -0.77
CA PHE A 188 -5.13 0.51 -0.75
C PHE A 188 -5.41 1.87 -1.38
N LYS A 189 -6.00 1.90 -2.57
CA LYS A 189 -6.37 3.13 -3.28
C LYS A 189 -7.76 3.59 -2.88
N VAL A 190 -7.95 4.88 -2.64
CA VAL A 190 -9.28 5.49 -2.51
C VAL A 190 -9.97 5.47 -3.87
N VAL A 191 -11.00 4.64 -3.99
CA VAL A 191 -11.85 4.47 -5.17
C VAL A 191 -13.31 4.39 -4.71
N PRO A 192 -14.02 5.53 -4.67
CA PRO A 192 -15.43 5.55 -4.35
C PRO A 192 -16.22 4.61 -5.26
N ARG A 193 -17.17 3.87 -4.67
CA ARG A 193 -18.01 2.90 -5.38
C ARG A 193 -17.27 1.74 -6.05
N ALA A 194 -16.08 1.36 -5.56
CA ALA A 194 -15.36 0.19 -6.06
C ALA A 194 -16.22 -1.09 -6.02
N ASP A 195 -17.10 -1.21 -5.03
CA ASP A 195 -18.08 -2.30 -4.87
C ASP A 195 -19.08 -2.41 -6.03
N THR A 196 -19.33 -1.32 -6.75
CA THR A 196 -20.22 -1.33 -7.93
C THR A 196 -19.54 -1.82 -9.21
N THR A 197 -18.21 -2.00 -9.19
CA THR A 197 -17.45 -2.40 -10.38
C THR A 197 -17.40 -3.93 -10.48
N ARG A 198 -18.15 -4.51 -11.43
CA ARG A 198 -18.30 -5.97 -11.60
C ARG A 198 -16.99 -6.77 -11.73
N ARG A 199 -15.91 -6.18 -12.23
CA ARG A 199 -14.62 -6.88 -12.42
C ARG A 199 -13.81 -7.04 -11.13
N LEU A 200 -14.13 -6.25 -10.10
CA LEU A 200 -13.45 -6.28 -8.81
C LEU A 200 -14.04 -7.40 -7.95
N VAL A 201 -13.20 -8.01 -7.11
CA VAL A 201 -13.61 -9.12 -6.24
C VAL A 201 -13.51 -8.67 -4.79
N ARG A 202 -14.41 -9.15 -3.93
CA ARG A 202 -14.32 -8.90 -2.49
C ARG A 202 -13.13 -9.67 -1.92
N GLY A 203 -12.19 -8.94 -1.31
CA GLY A 203 -10.97 -9.47 -0.74
C GLY A 203 -11.16 -10.07 0.65
N LEU A 204 -10.12 -10.73 1.13
CA LEU A 204 -10.05 -11.31 2.47
C LEU A 204 -10.05 -10.24 3.55
N GLN A 205 -9.48 -9.07 3.24
CA GLN A 205 -9.45 -7.92 4.13
C GLN A 205 -10.74 -7.09 4.11
N GLY A 206 -11.79 -7.57 3.45
CA GLY A 206 -13.11 -6.91 3.36
C GLY A 206 -13.19 -5.75 2.35
N THR A 207 -12.05 -5.25 1.88
CA THR A 207 -11.95 -4.28 0.77
C THR A 207 -12.19 -4.96 -0.58
N MET A 208 -12.48 -4.17 -1.62
CA MET A 208 -12.48 -4.68 -2.99
C MET A 208 -11.04 -4.86 -3.48
N VAL A 209 -10.82 -5.78 -4.41
CA VAL A 209 -9.50 -6.13 -4.95
C VAL A 209 -9.48 -6.01 -6.47
N ASP A 210 -8.54 -5.23 -7.00
CA ASP A 210 -8.19 -5.24 -8.43
C ASP A 210 -7.22 -6.38 -8.72
N SER A 211 -7.76 -7.60 -8.74
CA SER A 211 -6.95 -8.81 -8.96
C SER A 211 -6.24 -8.84 -10.31
N ALA A 212 -6.73 -8.11 -11.33
CA ALA A 212 -6.05 -8.04 -12.63
C ALA A 212 -4.78 -7.19 -12.52
N ARG A 213 -4.89 -6.01 -11.91
CA ARG A 213 -3.75 -5.12 -11.64
C ARG A 213 -2.77 -5.74 -10.67
N THR A 214 -3.24 -6.30 -9.54
CA THR A 214 -2.38 -6.99 -8.57
C THR A 214 -1.61 -8.13 -9.23
N ARG A 215 -2.26 -8.92 -10.09
CA ARG A 215 -1.60 -10.01 -10.79
C ARG A 215 -0.51 -9.52 -11.74
N MET A 216 -0.80 -8.49 -12.54
CA MET A 216 0.19 -7.88 -13.43
C MET A 216 1.41 -7.38 -12.65
N LEU A 217 1.20 -6.72 -11.50
CA LEU A 217 2.28 -6.26 -10.64
C LEU A 217 3.09 -7.44 -10.08
N VAL A 218 2.42 -8.41 -9.47
CA VAL A 218 3.07 -9.55 -8.81
C VAL A 218 3.81 -10.46 -9.79
N ASP A 219 3.24 -10.71 -10.97
CA ASP A 219 3.78 -11.67 -11.93
C ASP A 219 4.82 -11.06 -12.88
N SER A 220 4.86 -9.72 -13.03
CA SER A 220 5.68 -9.08 -14.07
C SER A 220 6.50 -7.87 -13.61
N VAL A 221 6.26 -7.32 -12.42
CA VAL A 221 6.91 -6.09 -11.97
C VAL A 221 7.62 -6.28 -10.63
N PHE A 222 6.97 -6.97 -9.69
CA PHE A 222 7.45 -7.07 -8.32
C PHE A 222 8.76 -7.83 -8.21
N GLN A 223 9.63 -7.32 -7.36
CA GLN A 223 10.90 -7.91 -6.98
C GLN A 223 10.73 -8.60 -5.62
N PHE A 224 11.25 -9.82 -5.49
CA PHE A 224 11.20 -10.58 -4.24
C PHE A 224 12.60 -11.02 -3.78
N GLY A 225 13.65 -10.47 -4.40
CA GLY A 225 15.03 -10.82 -4.13
C GLY A 225 15.24 -12.34 -4.09
N ARG A 226 15.69 -12.82 -2.92
CA ARG A 226 15.93 -14.24 -2.67
C ARG A 226 14.89 -14.87 -1.74
N LEU A 227 13.75 -14.21 -1.50
CA LEU A 227 12.71 -14.68 -0.57
C LEU A 227 12.00 -15.96 -0.98
N PHE A 228 12.14 -16.41 -2.23
CA PHE A 228 11.62 -17.70 -2.70
C PHE A 228 12.74 -18.72 -2.96
N GLY A 229 13.97 -18.44 -2.53
CA GLY A 229 15.09 -19.38 -2.59
C GLY A 229 15.04 -20.43 -1.48
N HIS A 230 15.93 -21.42 -1.55
CA HIS A 230 15.96 -22.54 -0.59
C HIS A 230 16.29 -22.12 0.86
N ASP A 231 17.04 -21.02 1.06
CA ASP A 231 17.51 -20.56 2.37
C ASP A 231 16.62 -19.48 3.01
N SER A 232 15.38 -19.28 2.53
CA SER A 232 14.53 -18.16 2.94
C SER A 232 13.51 -18.49 4.03
N LEU A 233 13.59 -19.68 4.64
CA LEU A 233 12.58 -20.17 5.59
C LEU A 233 12.74 -19.59 7.00
N GLU A 234 13.92 -19.07 7.33
CA GLU A 234 14.19 -18.43 8.61
C GLU A 234 14.59 -16.98 8.38
N LEU A 235 13.64 -16.08 8.60
CA LEU A 235 13.87 -14.64 8.55
C LEU A 235 13.94 -14.08 9.97
N GLU A 236 14.80 -13.08 10.18
CA GLU A 236 14.75 -12.30 11.41
C GLU A 236 13.41 -11.55 11.54
N PRO A 237 12.94 -11.22 12.75
CA PRO A 237 11.59 -10.72 12.98
C PRO A 237 11.15 -9.51 12.13
N ALA A 238 12.04 -8.54 11.87
CA ALA A 238 11.71 -7.38 11.05
C ALA A 238 11.62 -7.74 9.56
N ALA A 239 12.55 -8.55 9.05
CA ALA A 239 12.43 -9.11 7.70
C ALA A 239 11.16 -9.97 7.55
N GLN A 240 10.80 -10.76 8.56
CA GLN A 240 9.58 -11.56 8.58
C GLN A 240 8.32 -10.68 8.52
N GLN A 241 8.33 -9.50 9.16
CA GLN A 241 7.23 -8.54 9.07
C GLN A 241 7.06 -8.02 7.64
N VAL A 242 8.16 -7.69 6.95
CA VAL A 242 8.11 -7.24 5.55
C VAL A 242 7.68 -8.37 4.61
N ALA A 243 8.18 -9.60 4.82
CA ALA A 243 7.73 -10.78 4.07
C ALA A 243 6.22 -11.04 4.27
N THR A 244 5.73 -10.81 5.49
CA THR A 244 4.29 -10.86 5.79
C THR A 244 3.50 -9.85 4.96
N SER A 245 3.99 -8.63 4.79
CA SER A 245 3.35 -7.63 3.92
C SER A 245 3.33 -8.08 2.45
N PHE A 246 4.38 -8.73 1.95
CA PHE A 246 4.36 -9.31 0.60
C PHE A 246 3.32 -10.44 0.45
N SER A 247 3.09 -11.23 1.50
CA SER A 247 2.12 -12.32 1.46
C SER A 247 0.69 -11.84 1.17
N ALA A 248 0.34 -10.59 1.53
CA ALA A 248 -0.99 -10.03 1.34
C ALA A 248 -1.43 -10.04 -0.13
N ALA A 249 -0.55 -9.66 -1.05
CA ALA A 249 -0.85 -9.67 -2.48
C ALA A 249 -1.18 -11.09 -3.00
N PHE A 250 -0.43 -12.08 -2.53
CA PHE A 250 -0.66 -13.49 -2.88
C PHE A 250 -1.93 -14.04 -2.27
N LEU A 251 -2.26 -13.70 -1.03
CA LEU A 251 -3.50 -14.10 -0.38
C LEU A 251 -4.72 -13.56 -1.14
N GLU A 252 -4.69 -12.28 -1.51
CA GLU A 252 -5.80 -11.66 -2.26
C GLU A 252 -5.92 -12.24 -3.69
N LEU A 253 -4.80 -12.55 -4.35
CA LEU A 253 -4.81 -13.24 -5.64
C LEU A 253 -5.32 -14.68 -5.54
N GLY A 254 -4.93 -15.42 -4.50
CA GLY A 254 -5.41 -16.77 -4.23
C GLY A 254 -6.92 -16.79 -3.96
N ASN A 255 -7.43 -15.85 -3.15
CA ASN A 255 -8.86 -15.67 -2.95
C ASN A 255 -9.59 -15.34 -4.25
N ALA A 256 -9.07 -14.39 -5.04
CA ALA A 256 -9.69 -13.99 -6.30
C ALA A 256 -9.67 -15.12 -7.35
N ALA A 257 -8.68 -16.00 -7.34
CA ALA A 257 -8.67 -17.22 -8.15
C ALA A 257 -9.70 -18.24 -7.66
N ALA A 258 -9.81 -18.41 -6.33
CA ALA A 258 -10.75 -19.33 -5.72
C ALA A 258 -12.21 -18.98 -6.03
N VAL A 259 -12.57 -17.70 -5.90
CA VAL A 259 -13.91 -17.19 -6.25
C VAL A 259 -14.27 -17.46 -7.72
N ARG A 260 -13.27 -17.55 -8.61
CA ARG A 260 -13.46 -17.87 -10.02
C ARG A 260 -13.41 -19.37 -10.34
N GLY A 261 -13.21 -20.21 -9.33
CA GLY A 261 -13.06 -21.66 -9.51
C GLY A 261 -11.73 -22.10 -10.12
N ASP A 262 -10.73 -21.23 -10.21
CA ASP A 262 -9.40 -21.57 -10.76
C ASP A 262 -8.52 -22.23 -9.70
N GLN A 263 -8.69 -23.55 -9.52
CA GLN A 263 -7.95 -24.32 -8.52
C GLN A 263 -6.44 -24.23 -8.69
N ARG A 264 -5.93 -24.25 -9.92
CA ARG A 264 -4.49 -24.23 -10.20
C ARG A 264 -3.88 -22.93 -9.68
N ARG A 265 -4.47 -21.78 -10.04
CA ARG A 265 -3.99 -20.47 -9.59
C ARG A 265 -4.22 -20.23 -8.10
N THR A 266 -5.31 -20.75 -7.54
CA THR A 266 -5.52 -20.70 -6.09
C THR A 266 -4.35 -21.35 -5.35
N LEU A 267 -4.00 -22.59 -5.69
CA LEU A 267 -2.90 -23.29 -5.04
C LEU A 267 -1.55 -22.61 -5.30
N GLU A 268 -1.31 -22.13 -6.51
CA GLU A 268 -0.09 -21.41 -6.87
C GLU A 268 0.13 -20.19 -5.96
N TYR A 269 -0.86 -19.31 -5.83
CA TYR A 269 -0.72 -18.10 -5.02
C TYR A 269 -0.77 -18.39 -3.51
N LEU A 270 -1.63 -19.30 -3.04
CA LEU A 270 -1.68 -19.63 -1.61
C LEU A 270 -0.38 -20.26 -1.11
N ARG A 271 0.30 -21.08 -1.92
CA ARG A 271 1.62 -21.64 -1.58
C ARG A 271 2.69 -20.54 -1.50
N ARG A 272 2.68 -19.57 -2.42
CA ARG A 272 3.58 -18.41 -2.36
C ARG A 272 3.30 -17.53 -1.13
N ALA A 273 2.03 -17.32 -0.79
CA ALA A 273 1.66 -16.65 0.46
C ALA A 273 2.16 -17.41 1.69
N TYR A 274 1.98 -18.73 1.72
CA TYR A 274 2.42 -19.58 2.83
C TYR A 274 3.94 -19.58 3.01
N HIS A 275 4.69 -19.55 1.91
CA HIS A 275 6.14 -19.45 1.95
C HIS A 275 6.62 -18.17 2.63
N LEU A 276 5.94 -17.04 2.38
CA LEU A 276 6.30 -15.74 2.96
C LEU A 276 5.74 -15.50 4.37
N ASN A 277 4.61 -16.13 4.70
CA ASN A 277 3.92 -16.00 5.99
C ASN A 277 3.28 -17.34 6.39
N PRO A 278 4.07 -18.30 6.90
CA PRO A 278 3.59 -19.62 7.22
C PRO A 278 2.64 -19.57 8.42
N SER A 279 1.47 -20.22 8.27
CA SER A 279 0.50 -20.34 9.36
C SER A 279 -0.30 -21.63 9.25
N GLN A 280 -0.69 -22.20 10.40
CA GLN A 280 -1.52 -23.40 10.45
C GLN A 280 -2.87 -23.24 9.73
N PRO A 281 -3.60 -22.11 9.87
CA PRO A 281 -4.83 -21.88 9.11
C PRO A 281 -4.62 -21.92 7.60
N LEU A 282 -3.58 -21.28 7.08
CA LEU A 282 -3.30 -21.26 5.65
C LEU A 282 -2.88 -22.65 5.13
N ALA A 283 -2.08 -23.39 5.89
CA ALA A 283 -1.74 -24.77 5.55
C ALA A 283 -2.98 -25.67 5.47
N ALA A 284 -3.94 -25.50 6.37
CA ALA A 284 -5.20 -26.24 6.34
C ALA A 284 -6.04 -25.89 5.12
N ILE A 285 -6.11 -24.61 4.74
CA ILE A 285 -6.80 -24.16 3.51
C ILE A 285 -6.17 -24.78 2.27
N ILE A 286 -4.83 -24.75 2.16
CA ILE A 286 -4.10 -25.35 1.02
C ILE A 286 -4.42 -26.84 0.92
N ARG A 287 -4.28 -27.61 2.02
CA ARG A 287 -4.61 -29.03 2.05
C ARG A 287 -6.06 -29.32 1.67
N ARG A 288 -7.00 -28.47 2.12
CA ARG A 288 -8.42 -28.61 1.77
C ARG A 288 -8.64 -28.46 0.26
N VAL A 289 -8.05 -27.45 -0.36
CA VAL A 289 -8.13 -27.25 -1.82
C VAL A 289 -7.47 -28.39 -2.60
N GLU A 290 -6.35 -28.93 -2.11
CA GLU A 290 -5.66 -30.07 -2.74
C GLU A 290 -6.48 -31.36 -2.71
N THR A 291 -7.17 -31.63 -1.60
CA THR A 291 -7.87 -32.90 -1.37
C THR A 291 -9.34 -32.87 -1.78
N GLN A 292 -10.01 -31.73 -1.64
CA GLN A 292 -11.46 -31.59 -1.83
C GLN A 292 -11.82 -30.66 -3.00
N GLY A 293 -10.81 -30.04 -3.62
CA GLY A 293 -10.99 -29.08 -4.70
C GLY A 293 -11.39 -27.68 -4.22
N VAL A 294 -11.21 -26.67 -5.07
CA VAL A 294 -11.38 -25.25 -4.69
C VAL A 294 -12.82 -24.90 -4.26
N GLN A 295 -13.82 -25.62 -4.75
CA GLN A 295 -15.23 -25.43 -4.37
C GLN A 295 -15.49 -25.72 -2.90
N SER A 296 -14.63 -26.52 -2.25
CA SER A 296 -14.74 -26.79 -0.81
C SER A 296 -14.61 -25.53 0.03
N LEU A 297 -13.98 -24.46 -0.47
CA LEU A 297 -13.83 -23.22 0.29
C LEU A 297 -15.16 -22.48 0.52
N PHE A 298 -16.19 -22.82 -0.27
CA PHE A 298 -17.50 -22.17 -0.22
C PHE A 298 -18.62 -23.09 0.29
N SER A 299 -18.33 -24.39 0.47
CA SER A 299 -19.23 -25.33 1.13
C SER A 299 -19.17 -25.12 2.65
N ARG A 300 -20.35 -24.90 3.25
CA ARG A 300 -20.56 -24.84 4.70
C ARG A 300 -20.23 -26.16 5.37
#